data_AF-A0A7K1UIB9-F1
#
_entry.id   AF-A0A7K1UIB9-F1
#
_cell.length_a   1.000
_cell.length_b   1.000
_cell.length_c   1.000
_cell.angle_alpha   90.00
_cell.angle_beta   90.00
_cell.angle_gamma   90.00
#
_symmetry.space_group_name_H-M   'P 1'
#
loop_
_entity.id
_entity.type
_entity.pdbx_description
1 polymer ?
#
loop_
_entity_poly.entity_id
_entity_poly.type
_entity_poly.pdbx_seq_one_letter_code
_entity_poly.pdbx_strand_id
1 'polypeptide(L)'
;MGVWRRRTLSGTAAAALLLGALAAPPAAAYSSPEEVPNPFQDYSAQDYYDALWNLETTTYVRELDRESGEDCDVITYRVSHPLGLDPERTYVHISDAENWWCTGQEADELREEFDALDEEDPNFYHGRPYENTAQRVPYYGTWADVNGNGVNSRTEIHARDLGNSSFTVSGTYWDHYSGQYVDIAQTETHGEHMIPVGHTWPEMQHRSREDRVAYYNDPMNLTSTIGWINREKAGQTPAEWMPENTEAHCAYGMTWTHIANKHQISLFQQDVNYLRDLLWDCLEEELEDGEVLGDGGVLGGQRSEDLDWQALPPEPASEDVAAEPGGGPRDHYSDRDYADALWNLEHHVRTRSVEREEHEECDVLSFTTTHPRTGEERTYARVTTPENTQCSGEEADELREELDEQAEEDENFFHGSPLAGQRQEAFGGWSVDGAGVSTRHRVLGRDLEAAEWNNAETAVLGGTFYDPYTGEQMSYRRFAVTLDHILPVGHAWPEMEHRDAEERAAFYNDPANLLAVPTLEAQERSGEAPRNWMPEHEGFHCRYAMGWVHTAVRYDISLFGSDISQLRETLYACLVEETDGGSLDGPRREALDWASLPPY
;
A
#
# COMPACT_ATOMS: atom_id res chain seq x y z
N MET A 1 -64.41 22.27 44.94
CA MET A 1 -64.63 21.11 45.83
C MET A 1 -64.13 19.86 45.12
N GLY A 2 -63.17 19.18 45.73
CA GLY A 2 -62.84 17.77 45.46
C GLY A 2 -61.80 17.51 44.37
N VAL A 3 -60.90 16.53 44.47
CA VAL A 3 -60.50 15.61 45.55
C VAL A 3 -59.09 15.16 45.19
N TRP A 4 -58.16 15.22 46.14
CA TRP A 4 -56.87 14.54 46.08
C TRP A 4 -57.09 13.02 46.13
N ARG A 5 -56.46 12.25 45.22
CA ARG A 5 -56.19 10.83 45.44
C ARG A 5 -54.74 10.51 45.14
N ARG A 6 -53.98 10.31 46.21
CA ARG A 6 -52.78 9.47 46.22
C ARG A 6 -53.21 8.01 46.06
N ARG A 7 -52.55 7.28 45.16
CA ARG A 7 -52.38 5.83 45.26
C ARG A 7 -50.91 5.53 45.04
N THR A 8 -50.26 5.14 46.13
CA THR A 8 -48.99 4.42 46.14
C THR A 8 -49.27 2.95 45.85
N LEU A 9 -48.58 2.37 44.87
CA LEU A 9 -48.30 0.93 44.81
C LEU A 9 -46.83 0.78 44.39
N SER A 10 -46.07 0.25 45.33
CA SER A 10 -44.72 -0.28 45.23
C SER A 10 -44.65 -1.46 44.27
N GLY A 11 -43.59 -1.52 43.46
CA GLY A 11 -43.28 -2.66 42.59
C GLY A 11 -42.03 -2.38 41.77
N THR A 12 -40.90 -2.87 42.25
CA THR A 12 -39.56 -2.87 41.65
C THR A 12 -39.52 -3.51 40.26
N ALA A 13 -39.00 -2.78 39.27
CA ALA A 13 -38.21 -3.28 38.14
C ALA A 13 -37.65 -2.07 37.37
N ALA A 14 -36.52 -1.53 37.84
CA ALA A 14 -35.72 -0.63 37.02
C ALA A 14 -34.97 -1.50 36.01
N ALA A 15 -35.49 -1.61 34.79
CA ALA A 15 -34.69 -2.01 33.64
C ALA A 15 -33.81 -0.80 33.30
N ALA A 16 -32.55 -0.85 33.76
CA ALA A 16 -31.52 0.07 33.30
C ALA A 16 -31.27 -0.27 31.82
N LEU A 17 -31.83 0.56 30.92
CA LEU A 17 -31.30 0.70 29.57
C LEU A 17 -29.95 1.41 29.71
N LEU A 18 -28.91 0.62 29.92
CA LEU A 18 -27.54 1.02 29.61
C LEU A 18 -27.44 1.07 28.09
N LEU A 19 -27.85 2.21 27.52
CA LEU A 19 -27.28 2.65 26.25
C LEU A 19 -25.83 3.00 26.59
N GLY A 20 -24.93 2.04 26.36
CA GLY A 20 -23.51 2.31 26.28
C GLY A 20 -23.28 3.19 25.06
N ALA A 21 -23.34 4.51 25.26
CA ALA A 21 -22.56 5.40 24.44
C ALA A 21 -21.10 5.04 24.75
N LEU A 22 -20.43 4.36 23.81
CA LEU A 22 -18.99 4.40 23.74
C LEU A 22 -18.62 5.85 23.38
N ALA A 23 -18.64 6.73 24.39
CA ALA A 23 -17.86 7.94 24.32
C ALA A 23 -16.40 7.48 24.36
N ALA A 24 -15.63 7.85 23.33
CA ALA A 24 -14.18 7.78 23.42
C ALA A 24 -13.77 8.37 24.78
N PRO A 25 -12.81 7.76 25.51
CA PRO A 25 -12.29 8.39 26.71
C PRO A 25 -11.86 9.81 26.32
N PRO A 26 -12.20 10.85 27.10
CA PRO A 26 -11.64 12.17 26.86
C PRO A 26 -10.12 12.00 26.83
N ALA A 27 -9.49 12.43 25.73
CA ALA A 27 -8.03 12.44 25.62
C ALA A 27 -7.48 13.03 26.93
N ALA A 28 -6.58 12.31 27.59
CA ALA A 28 -6.05 12.77 28.86
C ALA A 28 -5.44 14.17 28.66
N ALA A 29 -5.86 15.14 29.49
CA ALA A 29 -5.27 16.47 29.56
C ALA A 29 -3.73 16.39 29.64
N TYR A 30 -3.03 17.10 28.74
CA TYR A 30 -1.56 17.23 28.82
C TYR A 30 -1.20 17.90 30.14
N SER A 31 -0.41 17.21 30.95
CA SER A 31 0.00 17.62 32.28
C SER A 31 1.18 18.61 32.24
N SER A 32 1.94 18.60 31.14
CA SER A 32 3.01 19.54 30.83
C SER A 32 3.15 19.78 29.31
N PRO A 33 3.81 20.87 28.88
CA PRO A 33 4.02 21.13 27.45
C PRO A 33 4.86 20.08 26.71
N GLU A 34 5.68 19.30 27.41
CA GLU A 34 6.49 18.20 26.84
C GLU A 34 5.63 16.99 26.44
N GLU A 35 4.41 16.85 26.99
CA GLU A 35 3.46 15.80 26.62
C GLU A 35 2.60 16.18 25.40
N VAL A 36 2.70 17.42 24.92
CA VAL A 36 1.96 17.86 23.73
C VAL A 36 2.66 17.28 22.50
N PRO A 37 1.96 16.49 21.66
CA PRO A 37 2.57 15.81 20.52
C PRO A 37 3.35 16.74 19.61
N ASN A 38 4.53 16.31 19.17
CA ASN A 38 5.41 17.12 18.33
C ASN A 38 5.46 16.62 16.87
N PRO A 39 4.98 17.39 15.88
CA PRO A 39 5.06 17.00 14.46
C PRO A 39 6.46 17.00 13.87
N PHE A 40 7.43 17.57 14.58
CA PHE A 40 8.84 17.55 14.18
C PHE A 40 9.69 16.75 15.18
N GLN A 41 9.16 15.61 15.62
CA GLN A 41 9.93 14.62 16.37
C GLN A 41 10.75 13.74 15.43
N ASP A 42 11.69 12.99 16.00
CA ASP A 42 12.42 11.96 15.28
C ASP A 42 11.51 10.75 15.05
N TYR A 43 11.53 10.21 13.83
CA TYR A 43 10.71 9.08 13.43
C TYR A 43 11.58 7.86 13.20
N SER A 44 11.12 6.69 13.66
CA SER A 44 11.84 5.44 13.43
C SER A 44 11.61 4.91 12.01
N ALA A 45 12.48 4.00 11.54
CA ALA A 45 12.27 3.26 10.29
C ALA A 45 10.89 2.59 10.21
N GLN A 46 10.39 2.07 11.34
CA GLN A 46 9.04 1.51 11.43
C GLN A 46 7.95 2.56 11.20
N ASP A 47 8.12 3.77 11.71
CA ASP A 47 7.14 4.84 11.52
C ASP A 47 7.07 5.25 10.03
N TYR A 48 8.20 5.37 9.34
CA TYR A 48 8.25 5.63 7.90
C TYR A 48 7.59 4.51 7.10
N TYR A 49 7.86 3.25 7.48
CA TYR A 49 7.21 2.11 6.86
C TYR A 49 5.69 2.16 7.00
N ASP A 50 5.18 2.40 8.22
CA ASP A 50 3.75 2.50 8.49
C ASP A 50 3.11 3.66 7.72
N ALA A 51 3.81 4.79 7.59
CA ALA A 51 3.33 5.93 6.80
C ALA A 51 3.23 5.59 5.31
N LEU A 52 4.29 5.02 4.74
CA LEU A 52 4.32 4.57 3.35
C LEU A 52 3.21 3.55 3.04
N TRP A 53 3.02 2.59 3.93
CA TRP A 53 1.92 1.64 3.85
C TRP A 53 0.56 2.33 3.82
N ASN A 54 0.34 3.28 4.72
CA ASN A 54 -0.93 3.99 4.81
C ASN A 54 -1.21 4.85 3.57
N LEU A 55 -0.19 5.38 2.89
CA LEU A 55 -0.38 6.10 1.63
C LEU A 55 -0.98 5.21 0.54
N GLU A 56 -0.61 3.93 0.49
CA GLU A 56 -1.13 2.98 -0.51
C GLU A 56 -2.42 2.31 -0.11
N THR A 57 -2.65 2.14 1.20
CA THR A 57 -3.67 1.20 1.66
C THR A 57 -4.89 1.87 2.29
N THR A 58 -4.74 3.07 2.86
CA THR A 58 -5.80 3.66 3.69
C THR A 58 -6.00 5.15 3.46
N THR A 59 -5.04 5.84 2.86
CA THR A 59 -5.13 7.27 2.58
C THR A 59 -5.96 7.50 1.32
N TYR A 60 -7.14 8.10 1.48
CA TYR A 60 -8.00 8.43 0.33
C TYR A 60 -7.28 9.32 -0.66
N VAL A 61 -7.49 9.04 -1.94
CA VAL A 61 -6.98 9.84 -3.04
C VAL A 61 -8.11 10.67 -3.61
N ARG A 62 -7.80 11.88 -4.08
CA ARG A 62 -8.75 12.71 -4.81
C ARG A 62 -8.24 13.22 -6.14
N GLU A 63 -9.17 13.36 -7.06
CA GLU A 63 -9.01 14.05 -8.34
C GLU A 63 -9.85 15.32 -8.34
N LEU A 64 -9.38 16.33 -9.06
CA LEU A 64 -10.06 17.61 -9.24
C LEU A 64 -10.41 17.80 -10.71
N ASP A 65 -11.68 18.09 -10.96
CA ASP A 65 -12.16 18.53 -12.26
C ASP A 65 -12.80 19.92 -12.15
N ARG A 66 -12.57 20.76 -13.16
CA ARG A 66 -13.12 22.12 -13.23
C ARG A 66 -13.76 22.34 -14.59
N GLU A 67 -15.06 22.50 -14.58
CA GLU A 67 -15.84 22.84 -15.77
C GLU A 67 -16.16 24.33 -15.75
N SER A 68 -15.76 25.06 -16.79
CA SER A 68 -16.04 26.49 -16.91
C SER A 68 -17.30 26.76 -17.71
N GLY A 69 -18.27 27.42 -17.07
CA GLY A 69 -19.50 27.92 -17.66
C GLY A 69 -19.38 29.34 -18.20
N GLU A 70 -20.52 30.00 -18.43
CA GLU A 70 -20.53 31.38 -18.96
C GLU A 70 -20.22 32.40 -17.85
N ASP A 71 -20.87 32.26 -16.70
CA ASP A 71 -20.71 33.12 -15.52
C ASP A 71 -20.13 32.37 -14.31
N CYS A 72 -20.28 31.05 -14.23
CA CYS A 72 -19.82 30.23 -13.10
C CYS A 72 -18.95 29.04 -13.53
N ASP A 73 -18.04 28.63 -12.66
CA ASP A 73 -17.29 27.39 -12.74
C ASP A 73 -17.86 26.35 -11.76
N VAL A 74 -17.92 25.09 -12.20
CA VAL A 74 -18.23 23.93 -11.37
C VAL A 74 -16.93 23.23 -11.03
N ILE A 75 -16.67 23.06 -9.73
CA ILE A 75 -15.48 22.37 -9.23
C ILE A 75 -15.92 21.07 -8.60
N THR A 76 -15.41 19.96 -9.12
CA THR A 76 -15.77 18.60 -8.72
C THR A 76 -14.55 17.89 -8.14
N TYR A 77 -14.67 17.37 -6.93
CA TYR A 77 -13.68 16.50 -6.30
C TYR A 77 -14.23 15.08 -6.25
N ARG A 78 -13.52 14.14 -6.87
CA ARG A 78 -13.81 12.71 -6.76
C ARG A 78 -12.85 12.10 -5.79
N VAL A 79 -13.35 11.48 -4.73
CA VAL A 79 -12.58 10.89 -3.64
C VAL A 79 -12.77 9.38 -3.66
N SER A 80 -11.68 8.64 -3.80
CA SER A 80 -11.67 7.18 -3.85
C SER A 80 -10.76 6.60 -2.77
N HIS A 81 -11.17 5.45 -2.22
CA HIS A 81 -10.28 4.66 -1.38
C HIS A 81 -9.19 4.05 -2.27
N PRO A 82 -7.90 4.06 -1.89
CA PRO A 82 -6.83 3.63 -2.78
C PRO A 82 -6.97 2.15 -3.18
N LEU A 83 -7.44 1.31 -2.26
CA LEU A 83 -7.76 -0.10 -2.53
C LEU A 83 -9.20 -0.33 -3.07
N GLY A 84 -9.99 0.71 -3.33
CA GLY A 84 -11.37 0.59 -3.83
C GLY A 84 -12.38 -0.03 -2.86
N LEU A 85 -12.08 -0.09 -1.56
CA LEU A 85 -12.94 -0.71 -0.54
C LEU A 85 -14.24 0.06 -0.30
N ASP A 86 -14.21 1.38 -0.48
CA ASP A 86 -15.35 2.26 -0.28
C ASP A 86 -15.90 2.81 -1.59
N PRO A 87 -17.21 3.10 -1.66
CA PRO A 87 -17.78 3.81 -2.81
C PRO A 87 -17.10 5.17 -3.01
N GLU A 88 -16.90 5.54 -4.28
CA GLU A 88 -16.41 6.88 -4.64
C GLU A 88 -17.37 7.94 -4.09
N ARG A 89 -16.79 8.97 -3.46
CA ARG A 89 -17.52 10.15 -2.97
C ARG A 89 -17.25 11.33 -3.89
N THR A 90 -18.30 12.03 -4.29
CA THR A 90 -18.22 13.21 -5.16
C THR A 90 -18.59 14.46 -4.39
N TYR A 91 -17.70 15.44 -4.31
CA TYR A 91 -17.94 16.74 -3.70
C TYR A 91 -17.95 17.83 -4.77
N VAL A 92 -19.02 18.62 -4.83
CA VAL A 92 -19.17 19.66 -5.85
C VAL A 92 -19.40 21.01 -5.21
N HIS A 93 -18.74 22.05 -5.72
CA HIS A 93 -19.11 23.43 -5.40
C HIS A 93 -19.07 24.33 -6.63
N ILE A 94 -19.93 25.35 -6.61
CA ILE A 94 -20.05 26.35 -7.68
C ILE A 94 -19.30 27.60 -7.26
N SER A 95 -18.38 28.05 -8.10
CA SER A 95 -17.56 29.22 -7.86
C SER A 95 -17.46 30.13 -9.09
N ASP A 96 -16.93 31.34 -8.94
CA ASP A 96 -16.51 32.14 -10.08
C ASP A 96 -15.05 31.79 -10.48
N ALA A 97 -14.54 32.46 -11.51
CA ALA A 97 -13.17 32.25 -12.00
C ALA A 97 -12.09 32.46 -10.92
N GLU A 98 -12.38 33.23 -9.87
CA GLU A 98 -11.48 33.52 -8.75
C GLU A 98 -11.77 32.63 -7.52
N ASN A 99 -12.53 31.54 -7.69
CA ASN A 99 -12.96 30.60 -6.65
C ASN A 99 -13.89 31.21 -5.57
N TRP A 100 -14.50 32.36 -5.82
CA TRP A 100 -15.48 32.98 -4.94
C TRP A 100 -16.89 32.45 -5.19
N TRP A 101 -17.82 32.81 -4.32
CA TRP A 101 -19.23 32.42 -4.47
C TRP A 101 -19.85 33.02 -5.73
N CYS A 102 -20.20 32.16 -6.69
CA CYS A 102 -20.88 32.59 -7.90
C CYS A 102 -22.33 33.03 -7.62
N THR A 103 -22.83 34.04 -8.30
CA THR A 103 -24.23 34.49 -8.19
C THR A 103 -24.81 34.71 -9.56
N GLY A 104 -26.12 34.51 -9.74
CA GLY A 104 -26.78 34.71 -11.02
C GLY A 104 -27.72 33.56 -11.34
N GLN A 105 -28.38 33.64 -12.49
CA GLN A 105 -29.34 32.63 -12.91
C GLN A 105 -28.68 31.27 -13.12
N GLU A 106 -27.52 31.22 -13.80
CA GLU A 106 -26.75 29.99 -13.99
C GLU A 106 -26.39 29.35 -12.64
N ALA A 107 -25.92 30.17 -11.68
CA ALA A 107 -25.58 29.70 -10.34
C ALA A 107 -26.79 29.13 -9.58
N ASP A 108 -27.98 29.72 -9.75
CA ASP A 108 -29.19 29.26 -9.08
C ASP A 108 -29.72 27.95 -9.71
N GLU A 109 -29.63 27.82 -11.03
CA GLU A 109 -30.01 26.60 -11.76
C GLU A 109 -29.09 25.43 -11.40
N LEU A 110 -27.76 25.64 -11.39
CA LEU A 110 -26.79 24.61 -10.98
C LEU A 110 -26.97 24.18 -9.52
N ARG A 111 -27.31 25.11 -8.61
CA ARG A 111 -27.57 24.75 -7.20
C ARG A 111 -28.81 23.89 -7.05
N GLU A 112 -29.89 24.19 -7.77
CA GLU A 112 -31.11 23.38 -7.73
C GLU A 112 -30.85 21.97 -8.25
N GLU A 113 -30.02 21.83 -9.29
CA GLU A 113 -29.60 20.52 -9.81
C GLU A 113 -28.74 19.75 -8.80
N PHE A 114 -27.71 20.36 -8.23
CA PHE A 114 -26.81 19.69 -7.30
C PHE A 114 -27.45 19.41 -5.93
N ASP A 115 -28.34 20.28 -5.44
CA ASP A 115 -29.16 20.00 -4.25
C ASP A 115 -30.05 18.76 -4.48
N ALA A 116 -30.60 18.59 -5.69
CA ALA A 116 -31.38 17.40 -6.02
C ALA A 116 -30.52 16.13 -6.06
N LEU A 117 -29.29 16.20 -6.59
CA LEU A 117 -28.35 15.07 -6.59
C LEU A 117 -27.88 14.71 -5.17
N ASP A 118 -27.60 15.70 -4.31
CA ASP A 118 -27.23 15.51 -2.89
C ASP A 118 -28.35 14.82 -2.08
N GLU A 119 -29.62 15.03 -2.46
CA GLU A 119 -30.76 14.32 -1.86
C GLU A 119 -30.94 12.88 -2.39
N GLU A 120 -30.51 12.59 -3.62
CA GLU A 120 -30.73 11.31 -4.30
C GLU A 120 -29.57 10.31 -4.14
N ASP A 121 -28.32 10.78 -4.18
CA ASP A 121 -27.11 9.95 -4.10
C ASP A 121 -26.39 10.18 -2.75
N PRO A 122 -26.32 9.17 -1.86
CA PRO A 122 -25.66 9.30 -0.55
C PRO A 122 -24.14 9.55 -0.63
N ASN A 123 -23.52 9.41 -1.80
CA ASN A 123 -22.11 9.67 -2.02
C ASN A 123 -21.85 10.96 -2.80
N PHE A 124 -22.89 11.71 -3.17
CA PHE A 124 -22.78 13.03 -3.77
C PHE A 124 -22.99 14.10 -2.70
N TYR A 125 -22.15 15.14 -2.71
CA TYR A 125 -22.13 16.19 -1.70
C TYR A 125 -22.06 17.57 -2.35
N HIS A 126 -23.11 18.36 -2.20
CA HIS A 126 -23.12 19.74 -2.69
C HIS A 126 -22.72 20.74 -1.59
N GLY A 127 -21.63 21.47 -1.84
CA GLY A 127 -21.01 22.37 -0.86
C GLY A 127 -20.79 23.80 -1.35
N ARG A 128 -19.99 24.56 -0.58
CA ARG A 128 -19.62 25.95 -0.87
C ARG A 128 -18.13 26.10 -1.15
N PRO A 129 -17.69 27.08 -1.97
CA PRO A 129 -16.28 27.40 -2.12
C PRO A 129 -15.64 27.88 -0.81
N TYR A 130 -14.36 27.55 -0.61
CA TYR A 130 -13.62 27.89 0.61
C TYR A 130 -13.44 29.40 0.81
N GLU A 131 -13.15 30.15 -0.27
CA GLU A 131 -12.85 31.59 -0.21
C GLU A 131 -13.98 32.43 0.40
N ASN A 132 -15.23 31.94 0.32
CA ASN A 132 -16.37 32.61 0.94
C ASN A 132 -16.53 32.33 2.45
N THR A 133 -15.61 31.57 3.06
CA THR A 133 -15.56 31.38 4.52
C THR A 133 -14.86 32.57 5.20
N ALA A 134 -15.46 33.76 5.07
CA ALA A 134 -14.98 34.99 5.74
C ALA A 134 -14.91 34.85 7.27
N GLN A 135 -15.52 33.80 7.84
CA GLN A 135 -15.37 33.37 9.22
C GLN A 135 -15.14 31.85 9.25
N ARG A 136 -13.94 31.42 9.61
CA ARG A 136 -13.62 30.00 9.89
C ARG A 136 -14.27 29.51 11.19
N VAL A 137 -14.54 30.44 12.11
CA VAL A 137 -15.03 30.20 13.48
C VAL A 137 -16.38 29.46 13.55
N PRO A 138 -17.39 29.74 12.72
CA PRO A 138 -18.64 28.98 12.71
C PRO A 138 -18.47 27.51 12.31
N TYR A 139 -17.41 27.19 11.55
CA TYR A 139 -17.20 25.85 11.00
C TYR A 139 -16.24 25.01 11.84
N TYR A 140 -15.05 25.54 12.11
CA TYR A 140 -14.00 24.83 12.84
C TYR A 140 -13.91 25.23 14.32
N GLY A 141 -14.61 26.29 14.72
CA GLY A 141 -14.47 26.87 16.06
C GLY A 141 -13.28 27.81 16.18
N THR A 142 -12.85 28.04 17.41
CA THR A 142 -11.60 28.73 17.74
C THR A 142 -10.60 27.71 18.24
N TRP A 143 -9.35 28.14 18.43
CA TRP A 143 -8.41 27.43 19.32
C TRP A 143 -9.13 27.07 20.62
N ALA A 144 -9.30 25.77 20.84
CA ALA A 144 -10.12 25.22 21.90
C ALA A 144 -9.25 24.50 22.92
N ASP A 145 -9.75 24.39 24.15
CA ASP A 145 -9.22 23.48 25.16
C ASP A 145 -9.91 22.13 24.95
N VAL A 146 -9.34 21.31 24.05
CA VAL A 146 -9.94 20.03 23.62
C VAL A 146 -9.72 18.89 24.61
N ASN A 147 -8.69 18.99 25.45
CA ASN A 147 -8.32 17.96 26.43
C ASN A 147 -8.79 18.31 27.86
N GLY A 148 -9.33 19.52 28.07
CA GLY A 148 -9.92 19.97 29.33
C GLY A 148 -8.90 20.40 30.39
N ASN A 149 -7.67 20.75 29.99
CA ASN A 149 -6.59 21.18 30.89
C ASN A 149 -6.65 22.68 31.26
N GLY A 150 -7.58 23.44 30.68
CA GLY A 150 -7.75 24.87 30.88
C GLY A 150 -6.91 25.76 29.96
N VAL A 151 -6.23 25.17 28.97
CA VAL A 151 -5.33 25.82 28.02
C VAL A 151 -5.82 25.52 26.59
N ASN A 152 -5.82 26.53 25.71
CA ASN A 152 -6.21 26.30 24.32
C ASN A 152 -5.03 25.76 23.49
N SER A 153 -5.32 25.04 22.41
CA SER A 153 -4.30 24.39 21.57
C SER A 153 -3.23 25.34 21.04
N ARG A 154 -3.56 26.62 20.78
CA ARG A 154 -2.54 27.61 20.39
C ARG A 154 -1.50 27.83 21.49
N THR A 155 -1.96 27.93 22.73
CA THR A 155 -1.06 28.15 23.88
C THR A 155 -0.28 26.88 24.17
N GLU A 156 -0.87 25.71 23.95
CA GLU A 156 -0.20 24.42 24.07
C GLU A 156 0.97 24.28 23.09
N ILE A 157 0.74 24.50 21.78
CA ILE A 157 1.81 24.40 20.78
C ILE A 157 2.90 25.46 20.99
N HIS A 158 2.54 26.70 21.34
CA HIS A 158 3.54 27.71 21.64
C HIS A 158 4.41 27.33 22.85
N ALA A 159 3.81 26.71 23.88
CA ALA A 159 4.56 26.28 25.05
C ALA A 159 5.48 25.08 24.75
N ARG A 160 5.00 24.12 23.95
CA ARG A 160 5.76 22.98 23.42
C ARG A 160 6.99 23.46 22.65
N ASP A 161 6.78 24.29 21.63
CA ASP A 161 7.85 24.73 20.72
C ASP A 161 8.89 25.62 21.45
N LEU A 162 8.47 26.39 22.45
CA LEU A 162 9.36 27.19 23.30
C LEU A 162 10.19 26.34 24.29
N GLY A 163 9.92 25.04 24.43
CA GLY A 163 10.56 24.16 25.42
C GLY A 163 10.31 24.62 26.86
N ASN A 164 9.15 25.22 27.13
CA ASN A 164 8.82 25.79 28.44
C ASN A 164 8.13 24.74 29.33
N SER A 165 8.49 24.67 30.61
CA SER A 165 7.81 23.79 31.59
C SER A 165 6.47 24.37 32.10
N SER A 166 6.01 25.49 31.53
CA SER A 166 4.77 26.17 31.85
C SER A 166 4.14 26.70 30.56
N PHE A 167 2.82 26.81 30.49
CA PHE A 167 2.10 27.35 29.32
C PHE A 167 2.24 28.88 29.14
N THR A 168 3.46 29.40 29.37
CA THR A 168 3.81 30.81 29.24
C THR A 168 4.44 31.08 27.87
N VAL A 169 3.87 32.00 27.10
CA VAL A 169 4.33 32.34 25.74
C VAL A 169 5.34 33.48 25.80
N SER A 170 6.59 33.15 26.13
CA SER A 170 7.72 34.09 26.08
C SER A 170 9.03 33.34 25.92
N GLY A 171 9.88 33.75 24.98
CA GLY A 171 11.19 33.14 24.75
C GLY A 171 11.51 33.00 23.28
N THR A 172 12.51 32.16 23.00
CA THR A 172 12.98 31.87 21.65
C THR A 172 12.73 30.38 21.37
N TYR A 173 12.10 30.06 20.24
CA TYR A 173 11.85 28.69 19.79
C TYR A 173 12.64 28.38 18.52
N TRP A 174 12.82 27.10 18.19
CA TRP A 174 13.37 26.66 16.91
C TRP A 174 12.22 26.59 15.88
N ASP A 175 12.26 27.45 14.87
CA ASP A 175 11.28 27.43 13.79
C ASP A 175 11.68 26.39 12.76
N HIS A 176 10.94 25.26 12.75
CA HIS A 176 11.25 24.13 11.88
C HIS A 176 11.19 24.47 10.39
N TYR A 177 10.38 25.46 9.99
CA TYR A 177 10.29 25.82 8.57
C TYR A 177 11.48 26.62 8.05
N SER A 178 12.04 27.51 8.86
CA SER A 178 13.21 28.32 8.48
C SER A 178 14.55 27.74 8.94
N GLY A 179 14.56 26.81 9.90
CA GLY A 179 15.78 26.31 10.53
C GLY A 179 16.47 27.38 11.38
N GLN A 180 15.70 28.28 12.01
CA GLN A 180 16.24 29.41 12.77
C GLN A 180 15.58 29.56 14.14
N TYR A 181 16.33 30.11 15.09
CA TYR A 181 15.79 30.50 16.38
C TYR A 181 15.01 31.82 16.30
N VAL A 182 13.74 31.80 16.73
CA VAL A 182 12.80 32.93 16.62
C VAL A 182 12.32 33.38 18.00
N ASP A 183 12.49 34.67 18.32
CA ASP A 183 11.92 35.28 19.52
C ASP A 183 10.47 35.69 19.27
N ILE A 184 9.54 35.04 19.96
CA ILE A 184 8.09 35.23 19.80
C ILE A 184 7.59 36.62 20.19
N ALA A 185 8.36 37.38 20.97
CA ALA A 185 8.02 38.76 21.35
C ALA A 185 8.52 39.79 20.32
N GLN A 186 9.48 39.42 19.47
CA GLN A 186 10.11 40.31 18.50
C GLN A 186 9.69 40.04 17.06
N THR A 187 9.25 38.83 16.76
CA THR A 187 8.84 38.38 15.43
C THR A 187 7.34 38.09 15.42
N GLU A 188 6.67 38.45 14.33
CA GLU A 188 5.28 38.03 14.10
C GLU A 188 5.25 36.52 13.89
N THR A 189 4.60 35.79 14.79
CA THR A 189 4.45 34.32 14.71
C THR A 189 2.98 33.93 14.65
N HIS A 190 2.70 32.84 13.94
CA HIS A 190 1.38 32.25 13.81
C HIS A 190 1.38 30.80 14.31
N GLY A 191 0.22 30.33 14.77
CA GLY A 191 -0.06 28.90 14.82
C GLY A 191 -0.55 28.47 13.45
N GLU A 192 0.10 27.47 12.87
CA GLU A 192 -0.07 27.02 11.50
C GLU A 192 -0.65 25.61 11.47
N HIS A 193 -1.51 25.35 10.49
CA HIS A 193 -2.07 24.03 10.20
C HIS A 193 -1.28 23.40 9.07
N MET A 194 -0.47 22.37 9.38
CA MET A 194 0.45 21.74 8.42
C MET A 194 -0.29 21.23 7.19
N ILE A 195 -1.43 20.55 7.39
CA ILE A 195 -2.45 20.39 6.34
C ILE A 195 -3.36 21.63 6.38
N PRO A 196 -3.39 22.45 5.31
CA PRO A 196 -4.19 23.67 5.32
C PRO A 196 -5.69 23.39 5.47
N VAL A 197 -6.38 24.22 6.25
CA VAL A 197 -7.85 24.13 6.42
C VAL A 197 -8.62 24.30 5.10
N GLY A 198 -8.03 25.03 4.13
CA GLY A 198 -8.60 25.17 2.79
C GLY A 198 -8.53 23.86 1.98
N HIS A 199 -7.43 23.11 2.11
CA HIS A 199 -7.22 21.82 1.46
C HIS A 199 -8.29 20.80 1.84
N THR A 200 -8.74 20.83 3.10
CA THR A 200 -9.70 19.85 3.63
C THR A 200 -11.16 20.25 3.44
N TRP A 201 -11.41 21.49 3.00
CA TRP A 201 -12.74 22.09 2.98
C TRP A 201 -13.80 21.32 2.16
N PRO A 202 -13.50 20.76 0.96
CA PRO A 202 -14.49 20.02 0.18
C PRO A 202 -15.19 18.95 1.00
N GLU A 203 -14.43 18.21 1.82
CA GLU A 203 -14.96 17.16 2.69
C GLU A 203 -15.41 17.68 4.06
N MET A 204 -14.61 18.51 4.72
CA MET A 204 -14.81 18.92 6.11
C MET A 204 -16.14 19.65 6.33
N GLN A 205 -16.63 20.38 5.34
CA GLN A 205 -17.91 21.09 5.45
C GLN A 205 -19.12 20.14 5.63
N HIS A 206 -18.98 18.88 5.21
CA HIS A 206 -20.00 17.83 5.37
C HIS A 206 -19.78 16.97 6.62
N ARG A 207 -18.67 17.18 7.35
CA ARG A 207 -18.38 16.45 8.58
C ARG A 207 -19.05 17.06 9.80
N SER A 208 -19.16 16.25 10.84
CA SER A 208 -19.70 16.70 12.11
C SER A 208 -18.87 17.89 12.63
N ARG A 209 -19.50 18.71 13.49
CA ARG A 209 -18.76 19.80 14.13
C ARG A 209 -17.65 19.27 15.03
N GLU A 210 -17.84 18.10 15.62
CA GLU A 210 -16.86 17.45 16.49
C GLU A 210 -15.60 17.08 15.70
N ASP A 211 -15.73 16.41 14.55
CA ASP A 211 -14.60 16.02 13.70
C ASP A 211 -13.81 17.24 13.20
N ARG A 212 -14.53 18.28 12.77
CA ARG A 212 -13.88 19.55 12.36
C ARG A 212 -13.10 20.20 13.49
N VAL A 213 -13.66 20.23 14.70
CA VAL A 213 -12.98 20.79 15.87
C VAL A 213 -11.78 19.93 16.28
N ALA A 214 -11.91 18.60 16.20
CA ALA A 214 -10.82 17.66 16.47
C ALA A 214 -9.66 17.87 15.51
N TYR A 215 -9.91 17.89 14.19
CA TYR A 215 -8.91 18.20 13.17
C TYR A 215 -8.24 19.56 13.39
N TYR A 216 -9.04 20.60 13.64
CA TYR A 216 -8.53 21.97 13.76
C TYR A 216 -7.64 22.17 15.00
N ASN A 217 -7.81 21.35 16.02
CA ASN A 217 -7.07 21.46 17.28
C ASN A 217 -6.15 20.26 17.52
N ASP A 218 -5.87 19.45 16.49
CA ASP A 218 -4.94 18.34 16.59
C ASP A 218 -3.50 18.88 16.74
N PRO A 219 -2.83 18.67 17.88
CA PRO A 219 -1.47 19.19 18.10
C PRO A 219 -0.45 18.65 17.09
N MET A 220 -0.70 17.47 16.50
CA MET A 220 0.13 16.90 15.45
C MET A 220 -0.09 17.59 14.09
N ASN A 221 -1.21 18.29 13.88
CA ASN A 221 -1.41 19.11 12.68
C ASN A 221 -0.97 20.58 12.90
N LEU A 222 -0.34 20.89 14.04
CA LEU A 222 -0.14 22.26 14.48
C LEU A 222 1.31 22.57 14.83
N THR A 223 1.82 23.68 14.30
CA THR A 223 3.17 24.18 14.62
C THR A 223 3.20 25.70 14.74
N SER A 224 4.12 26.23 15.55
CA SER A 224 4.42 27.66 15.57
C SER A 224 5.37 27.99 14.44
N THR A 225 5.03 28.98 13.61
CA THR A 225 5.96 29.47 12.59
C THR A 225 5.97 30.97 12.38
N ILE A 226 6.97 31.46 11.67
CA ILE A 226 7.11 32.87 11.30
C ILE A 226 5.96 33.29 10.37
N GLY A 227 5.33 34.41 10.68
CA GLY A 227 4.09 34.84 10.04
C GLY A 227 4.19 35.07 8.53
N TRP A 228 5.36 35.46 8.01
CA TRP A 228 5.56 35.60 6.56
C TRP A 228 5.74 34.26 5.85
N ILE A 229 6.41 33.27 6.47
CA ILE A 229 6.51 31.90 5.94
C ILE A 229 5.13 31.25 5.90
N ASN A 230 4.34 31.40 6.96
CA ASN A 230 2.95 30.93 6.97
C ASN A 230 2.09 31.57 5.86
N ARG A 231 2.39 32.83 5.47
CA ARG A 231 1.69 33.49 4.35
C ARG A 231 2.19 33.01 2.99
N GLU A 232 3.44 32.60 2.90
CA GLU A 232 4.04 32.00 1.71
C GLU A 232 3.45 30.61 1.45
N LYS A 233 3.49 29.72 2.46
CA LYS A 233 2.86 28.40 2.41
C LYS A 233 1.36 28.48 2.06
N ALA A 234 0.65 29.45 2.65
CA ALA A 234 -0.77 29.70 2.39
C ALA A 234 -1.65 28.42 2.46
N GLY A 235 -2.20 28.00 1.32
CA GLY A 235 -3.02 26.79 1.16
C GLY A 235 -2.32 25.68 0.39
N GLN A 236 -1.02 25.79 0.17
CA GLN A 236 -0.25 24.90 -0.69
C GLN A 236 -0.04 23.52 -0.07
N THR A 237 0.03 22.51 -0.93
CA THR A 237 0.31 21.11 -0.58
C THR A 237 1.81 20.78 -0.70
N PRO A 238 2.29 19.60 -0.26
CA PRO A 238 3.71 19.23 -0.33
C PRO A 238 4.29 19.27 -1.75
N ALA A 239 3.49 18.94 -2.77
CA ALA A 239 3.94 19.02 -4.16
C ALA A 239 4.08 20.49 -4.67
N GLU A 240 3.47 21.46 -3.97
CA GLU A 240 3.45 22.87 -4.35
C GLU A 240 4.41 23.72 -3.51
N TRP A 241 4.61 23.36 -2.24
CA TRP A 241 5.45 24.06 -1.30
C TRP A 241 6.03 23.11 -0.24
N MET A 242 7.31 23.29 0.03
CA MET A 242 8.02 22.64 1.14
C MET A 242 8.77 23.70 1.95
N PRO A 243 9.02 23.45 3.25
CA PRO A 243 9.84 24.35 4.05
C PRO A 243 11.24 24.54 3.46
N GLU A 244 11.83 25.74 3.60
CA GLU A 244 13.21 26.00 3.14
C GLU A 244 14.23 25.17 3.92
N ASN A 245 13.94 24.86 5.18
CA ASN A 245 14.75 23.96 5.99
C ASN A 245 14.53 22.50 5.58
N THR A 246 15.52 21.92 4.91
CA THR A 246 15.49 20.53 4.44
C THR A 246 15.47 19.51 5.57
N GLU A 247 16.04 19.83 6.74
CA GLU A 247 16.01 18.94 7.93
C GLU A 247 14.58 18.69 8.42
N ALA A 248 13.62 19.55 8.07
CA ALA A 248 12.22 19.38 8.45
C ALA A 248 11.41 18.54 7.44
N HIS A 249 11.98 18.17 6.28
CA HIS A 249 11.21 17.56 5.18
C HIS A 249 10.63 16.21 5.57
N CYS A 250 11.42 15.33 6.17
CA CYS A 250 10.96 13.99 6.58
C CYS A 250 9.81 14.07 7.59
N ALA A 251 9.98 14.86 8.65
CA ALA A 251 8.95 15.07 9.65
C ALA A 251 7.70 15.76 9.10
N TYR A 252 7.87 16.70 8.16
CA TYR A 252 6.76 17.35 7.46
C TYR A 252 5.96 16.34 6.63
N GLY A 253 6.63 15.47 5.86
CA GLY A 253 5.99 14.41 5.10
C GLY A 253 5.27 13.41 6.00
N MET A 254 5.91 12.99 7.09
CA MET A 254 5.34 12.06 8.08
C MET A 254 4.06 12.62 8.68
N THR A 255 4.09 13.90 9.06
CA THR A 255 2.92 14.57 9.62
C THR A 255 1.78 14.66 8.61
N TRP A 256 2.05 14.99 7.35
CA TRP A 256 1.02 15.01 6.30
C TRP A 256 0.35 13.65 6.15
N THR A 257 1.13 12.57 6.05
CA THR A 257 0.60 11.21 5.94
C THR A 257 -0.20 10.82 7.17
N HIS A 258 0.32 11.09 8.37
CA HIS A 258 -0.35 10.78 9.62
C HIS A 258 -1.69 11.51 9.77
N ILE A 259 -1.72 12.83 9.53
CA ILE A 259 -2.95 13.61 9.67
C ILE A 259 -3.98 13.23 8.61
N ALA A 260 -3.53 12.98 7.37
CA ALA A 260 -4.42 12.51 6.30
C ALA A 260 -5.08 11.19 6.67
N ASN A 261 -4.31 10.22 7.17
CA ASN A 261 -4.82 8.94 7.62
C ASN A 261 -5.72 9.07 8.86
N LYS A 262 -5.23 9.68 9.95
CA LYS A 262 -5.95 9.82 11.23
C LYS A 262 -7.31 10.50 11.07
N HIS A 263 -7.36 11.55 10.25
CA HIS A 263 -8.60 12.29 9.99
C HIS A 263 -9.28 11.85 8.70
N GLN A 264 -8.82 10.80 8.03
CA GLN A 264 -9.43 10.24 6.81
C GLN A 264 -9.64 11.30 5.72
N ILE A 265 -8.68 12.22 5.55
CA ILE A 265 -8.73 13.33 4.59
C ILE A 265 -8.09 12.88 3.28
N SER A 266 -8.74 13.19 2.16
CA SER A 266 -8.17 12.86 0.85
C SER A 266 -7.01 13.78 0.45
N LEU A 267 -6.01 13.18 -0.18
CA LEU A 267 -4.86 13.87 -0.77
C LEU A 267 -4.93 13.82 -2.30
N PHE A 268 -4.37 14.80 -3.00
CA PHE A 268 -4.26 14.69 -4.45
C PHE A 268 -3.27 13.60 -4.82
N GLN A 269 -3.49 12.89 -5.93
CA GLN A 269 -2.58 11.82 -6.36
C GLN A 269 -1.13 12.33 -6.53
N GLN A 270 -0.95 13.57 -6.98
CA GLN A 270 0.37 14.18 -7.08
C GLN A 270 1.05 14.33 -5.71
N ASP A 271 0.30 14.70 -4.67
CA ASP A 271 0.82 14.82 -3.30
C ASP A 271 1.15 13.45 -2.72
N VAL A 272 0.31 12.44 -2.96
CA VAL A 272 0.58 11.05 -2.56
C VAL A 272 1.88 10.56 -3.18
N ASN A 273 2.08 10.78 -4.48
CA ASN A 273 3.32 10.40 -5.16
C ASN A 273 4.53 11.14 -4.58
N TYR A 274 4.40 12.45 -4.35
CA TYR A 274 5.48 13.27 -3.77
C TYR A 274 5.85 12.83 -2.35
N LEU A 275 4.85 12.64 -1.49
CA LEU A 275 5.04 12.17 -0.11
C LEU A 275 5.63 10.77 -0.07
N ARG A 276 5.18 9.87 -0.96
CA ARG A 276 5.73 8.53 -1.09
C ARG A 276 7.22 8.56 -1.41
N ASP A 277 7.63 9.34 -2.41
CA ASP A 277 9.04 9.44 -2.78
C ASP A 277 9.87 10.08 -1.67
N LEU A 278 9.38 11.17 -1.07
CA LEU A 278 10.04 11.82 0.07
C LEU A 278 10.24 10.88 1.25
N LEU A 279 9.18 10.17 1.67
CA LEU A 279 9.25 9.28 2.83
C LEU A 279 10.11 8.05 2.57
N TRP A 280 10.25 7.65 1.30
CA TRP A 280 11.21 6.62 0.93
C TRP A 280 12.65 7.07 1.09
N ASP A 281 12.99 8.27 0.61
CA ASP A 281 14.33 8.81 0.76
C ASP A 281 14.70 8.94 2.26
N CYS A 282 13.74 9.38 3.08
CA CYS A 282 13.90 9.46 4.53
C CYS A 282 14.08 8.08 5.19
N LEU A 283 13.33 7.06 4.75
CA LEU A 283 13.50 5.71 5.25
C LEU A 283 14.88 5.16 4.87
N GLU A 284 15.33 5.36 3.63
CA GLU A 284 16.66 4.94 3.18
C GLU A 284 17.77 5.56 4.04
N GLU A 285 17.70 6.86 4.33
CA GLU A 285 18.63 7.56 5.22
C GLU A 285 18.66 6.95 6.63
N GLU A 286 17.50 6.70 7.25
CA GLU A 286 17.43 6.06 8.57
C GLU A 286 18.04 4.65 8.61
N LEU A 287 17.90 3.89 7.52
CA LEU A 287 18.45 2.55 7.40
C LEU A 287 19.97 2.55 7.18
N GLU A 288 20.49 3.55 6.47
CA GLU A 288 21.93 3.73 6.25
C GLU A 288 22.65 4.21 7.52
N ASP A 289 22.01 5.08 8.30
CA ASP A 289 22.54 5.59 9.57
C ASP A 289 22.47 4.56 10.71
N GLY A 290 21.66 3.51 10.56
CA GLY A 290 21.65 2.34 11.43
C GLY A 290 22.96 1.54 11.35
N GLU A 291 23.92 1.79 12.25
CA GLU A 291 25.15 0.98 12.36
C GLU A 291 24.85 -0.53 12.35
N VAL A 292 25.49 -1.25 11.41
CA VAL A 292 25.55 -2.72 11.31
C VAL A 292 25.85 -3.36 12.67
N LEU A 293 24.80 -3.74 13.41
CA LEU A 293 24.91 -4.67 14.53
C LEU A 293 24.84 -6.08 13.95
N GLY A 294 26.01 -6.72 13.92
CA GLY A 294 26.17 -8.08 13.46
C GLY A 294 25.28 -9.08 14.20
N ASP A 295 24.82 -10.07 13.44
CA ASP A 295 24.05 -11.25 13.84
C ASP A 295 22.58 -10.99 14.19
N GLY A 296 21.76 -10.86 13.15
CA GLY A 296 20.37 -11.27 13.10
C GLY A 296 19.44 -10.75 14.22
N GLY A 297 18.92 -9.52 14.06
CA GLY A 297 17.64 -9.14 14.66
C GLY A 297 17.34 -7.64 14.86
N VAL A 298 16.12 -7.28 14.39
CA VAL A 298 15.05 -6.40 14.97
C VAL A 298 14.87 -4.93 14.49
N LEU A 299 13.74 -4.65 13.75
CA LEU A 299 13.02 -3.36 13.49
C LEU A 299 12.54 -2.93 14.86
N GLY A 300 13.52 -2.53 15.65
CA GLY A 300 13.46 -2.39 17.10
C GLY A 300 13.45 -0.94 17.54
N GLY A 301 13.27 -0.02 16.60
CA GLY A 301 12.86 1.34 16.92
C GLY A 301 11.54 1.27 17.67
N GLN A 302 11.52 1.78 18.90
CA GLN A 302 10.24 2.04 19.55
C GLN A 302 9.52 3.07 18.67
N ARG A 303 8.29 2.76 18.24
CA ARG A 303 7.44 3.72 17.54
C ARG A 303 7.41 5.04 18.32
N SER A 304 7.36 6.12 17.57
CA SER A 304 7.15 7.46 18.12
C SER A 304 5.93 7.46 19.05
N GLU A 305 6.08 7.95 20.28
CA GLU A 305 5.03 7.87 21.32
C GLU A 305 3.74 8.59 20.93
N ASP A 306 3.85 9.57 20.03
CA ASP A 306 2.74 10.39 19.57
C ASP A 306 1.97 9.82 18.36
N LEU A 307 2.43 8.70 17.79
CA LEU A 307 1.80 8.07 16.64
C LEU A 307 0.84 6.95 17.06
N ASP A 308 -0.45 7.18 16.88
CA ASP A 308 -1.48 6.15 17.03
C ASP A 308 -1.76 5.44 15.70
N TRP A 309 -0.73 4.78 15.15
CA TRP A 309 -0.91 3.86 14.02
C TRP A 309 -1.63 2.56 14.44
N GLN A 310 -1.85 2.34 15.74
CA GLN A 310 -2.41 1.10 16.29
C GLN A 310 -3.93 0.97 16.11
N ALA A 311 -4.61 2.00 15.60
CA ALA A 311 -6.01 1.92 15.20
C ALA A 311 -6.23 1.13 13.89
N LEU A 312 -5.17 0.81 13.13
CA LEU A 312 -5.21 0.06 11.87
C LEU A 312 -3.89 -0.72 11.64
N PRO A 313 -3.73 -1.97 12.08
CA PRO A 313 -4.14 -2.47 13.38
C PRO A 313 -2.98 -3.31 14.04
N PRO A 314 -3.13 -3.76 15.29
CA PRO A 314 -2.03 -4.23 16.16
C PRO A 314 -1.28 -5.50 15.74
N GLU A 315 0.01 -5.54 16.11
CA GLU A 315 0.83 -6.77 16.14
C GLU A 315 0.22 -7.82 17.09
N PRO A 316 -0.02 -9.07 16.65
CA PRO A 316 -0.42 -10.12 17.57
C PRO A 316 0.78 -10.57 18.42
N ALA A 317 0.55 -10.64 19.73
CA ALA A 317 1.44 -11.28 20.68
C ALA A 317 1.73 -12.73 20.25
N SER A 318 3.02 -13.07 20.19
CA SER A 318 3.52 -14.41 19.90
C SER A 318 2.93 -15.45 20.87
N GLU A 319 2.15 -16.39 20.34
CA GLU A 319 1.95 -17.69 20.96
C GLU A 319 2.59 -18.78 20.08
N ASP A 320 3.44 -19.58 20.72
CA ASP A 320 4.20 -20.69 20.14
C ASP A 320 3.32 -21.61 19.27
N VAL A 321 3.58 -21.61 17.96
CA VAL A 321 3.13 -22.69 17.06
C VAL A 321 4.37 -23.38 16.49
N ALA A 322 4.47 -24.68 16.73
CA ALA A 322 5.58 -25.50 16.27
C ALA A 322 5.67 -25.49 14.73
N ALA A 323 6.87 -25.20 14.23
CA ALA A 323 7.21 -25.24 12.80
C ALA A 323 7.09 -26.66 12.23
N GLU A 324 6.17 -26.84 11.27
CA GLU A 324 6.18 -27.93 10.29
C GLU A 324 6.86 -27.40 9.01
N PRO A 325 7.80 -28.14 8.39
CA PRO A 325 8.49 -27.67 7.19
C PRO A 325 7.59 -27.85 5.95
N GLY A 326 7.19 -26.72 5.34
CA GLY A 326 6.70 -26.67 3.95
C GLY A 326 5.19 -26.45 3.77
N GLY A 327 4.69 -25.28 4.17
CA GLY A 327 3.38 -24.78 3.75
C GLY A 327 3.41 -24.43 2.26
N GLY A 328 2.57 -25.09 1.47
CA GLY A 328 2.44 -24.80 0.04
C GLY A 328 1.47 -23.65 -0.21
N PRO A 329 1.21 -23.32 -1.49
CA PRO A 329 0.22 -22.32 -1.87
C PRO A 329 -1.24 -22.75 -1.58
N ARG A 330 -1.49 -23.75 -0.72
CA ARG A 330 -2.84 -24.21 -0.34
C ARG A 330 -3.34 -23.62 0.97
N ASP A 331 -2.45 -23.10 1.80
CA ASP A 331 -2.84 -22.57 3.10
C ASP A 331 -3.53 -21.21 2.94
N HIS A 332 -4.20 -20.76 4.01
CA HIS A 332 -4.84 -19.45 4.08
C HIS A 332 -3.78 -18.34 4.17
N TYR A 333 -4.06 -17.18 3.59
CA TYR A 333 -3.24 -15.98 3.69
C TYR A 333 -4.03 -14.91 4.45
N SER A 334 -3.34 -14.17 5.31
CA SER A 334 -3.95 -13.04 6.02
C SER A 334 -4.08 -11.82 5.11
N ASP A 335 -4.89 -10.86 5.52
CA ASP A 335 -4.90 -9.49 5.02
C ASP A 335 -3.48 -8.87 4.94
N ARG A 336 -2.64 -9.06 5.97
CA ARG A 336 -1.25 -8.61 5.97
C ARG A 336 -0.43 -9.29 4.87
N ASP A 337 -0.61 -10.59 4.65
CA ASP A 337 0.09 -11.29 3.56
C ASP A 337 -0.33 -10.74 2.18
N TYR A 338 -1.61 -10.48 1.96
CA TYR A 338 -2.11 -9.93 0.69
C TYR A 338 -1.60 -8.52 0.43
N ALA A 339 -1.59 -7.68 1.47
CA ALA A 339 -1.14 -6.32 1.33
C ALA A 339 0.40 -6.23 1.22
N ASP A 340 1.16 -7.13 1.88
CA ASP A 340 2.60 -7.31 1.62
C ASP A 340 2.85 -7.73 0.16
N ALA A 341 2.02 -8.60 -0.40
CA ALA A 341 2.14 -9.00 -1.80
C ALA A 341 1.83 -7.83 -2.75
N LEU A 342 0.80 -7.02 -2.48
CA LEU A 342 0.51 -5.81 -3.25
C LEU A 342 1.71 -4.84 -3.22
N TRP A 343 2.27 -4.61 -2.04
CA TRP A 343 3.46 -3.79 -1.85
C TRP A 343 4.65 -4.29 -2.65
N ASN A 344 4.97 -5.58 -2.53
CA ASN A 344 6.07 -6.19 -3.26
C ASN A 344 5.86 -6.14 -4.78
N LEU A 345 4.63 -6.34 -5.23
CA LEU A 345 4.27 -6.27 -6.64
C LEU A 345 4.50 -4.87 -7.23
N GLU A 346 4.36 -3.82 -6.43
CA GLU A 346 4.53 -2.43 -6.88
C GLU A 346 5.95 -1.89 -6.71
N HIS A 347 6.71 -2.39 -5.73
CA HIS A 347 8.01 -1.82 -5.36
C HIS A 347 9.21 -2.72 -5.60
N HIS A 348 9.02 -4.04 -5.72
CA HIS A 348 10.12 -4.99 -5.90
C HIS A 348 10.04 -5.77 -7.23
N VAL A 349 8.85 -6.05 -7.73
CA VAL A 349 8.71 -6.78 -9.00
C VAL A 349 9.05 -5.87 -10.18
N ARG A 350 10.14 -6.20 -10.88
CA ARG A 350 10.53 -5.52 -12.13
C ARG A 350 9.42 -5.62 -13.17
N THR A 351 9.14 -4.51 -13.86
CA THR A 351 8.21 -4.50 -15.00
C THR A 351 8.96 -4.84 -16.28
N ARG A 352 8.40 -5.74 -17.10
CA ARG A 352 8.98 -6.19 -18.36
C ARG A 352 8.20 -5.65 -19.56
N SER A 353 8.92 -5.11 -20.52
CA SER A 353 8.45 -4.87 -21.89
C SER A 353 9.09 -5.87 -22.85
N VAL A 354 8.48 -6.05 -24.02
CA VAL A 354 9.04 -6.92 -25.07
C VAL A 354 9.00 -6.18 -26.41
N GLU A 355 10.10 -6.24 -27.13
CA GLU A 355 10.24 -5.74 -28.49
C GLU A 355 10.65 -6.88 -29.42
N ARG A 356 10.12 -6.85 -30.64
CA ARG A 356 10.48 -7.79 -31.71
C ARG A 356 10.98 -7.01 -32.91
N GLU A 357 12.21 -7.30 -33.31
CA GLU A 357 12.76 -6.90 -34.59
C GLU A 357 12.65 -8.06 -35.58
N GLU A 358 11.95 -7.83 -36.70
CA GLU A 358 11.72 -8.85 -37.73
C GLU A 358 12.84 -8.80 -38.78
N HIS A 359 13.50 -9.94 -39.03
CA HIS A 359 14.45 -10.12 -40.14
C HIS A 359 13.93 -11.16 -41.16
N GLU A 360 14.75 -11.55 -42.14
CA GLU A 360 14.25 -12.34 -43.28
C GLU A 360 13.91 -13.78 -42.90
N GLU A 361 14.78 -14.44 -42.13
CA GLU A 361 14.62 -15.82 -41.65
C GLU A 361 14.52 -15.91 -40.12
N CYS A 362 15.03 -14.91 -39.39
CA CYS A 362 15.03 -14.83 -37.93
C CYS A 362 14.39 -13.54 -37.40
N ASP A 363 14.04 -13.53 -36.11
CA ASP A 363 13.63 -12.34 -35.36
C ASP A 363 14.55 -12.15 -34.15
N VAL A 364 14.81 -10.91 -33.75
CA VAL A 364 15.42 -10.59 -32.46
C VAL A 364 14.31 -10.22 -31.48
N LEU A 365 14.22 -10.96 -30.37
CA LEU A 365 13.27 -10.69 -29.31
C LEU A 365 14.01 -10.15 -28.09
N SER A 366 13.70 -8.91 -27.71
CA SER A 366 14.35 -8.20 -26.61
C SER A 366 13.36 -7.96 -25.47
N PHE A 367 13.74 -8.33 -24.26
CA PHE A 367 12.97 -8.06 -23.05
C PHE A 367 13.69 -7.02 -22.20
N THR A 368 13.14 -5.82 -22.10
CA THR A 368 13.68 -4.80 -21.20
C THR A 368 12.89 -4.83 -19.89
N THR A 369 13.61 -5.04 -18.79
CA THR A 369 13.08 -5.06 -17.44
C THR A 369 13.50 -3.78 -16.72
N THR A 370 12.56 -3.13 -16.04
CA THR A 370 12.80 -1.88 -15.31
C THR A 370 12.44 -2.08 -13.84
N HIS A 371 13.35 -1.75 -12.94
CA HIS A 371 13.08 -1.76 -11.51
C HIS A 371 12.16 -0.57 -11.14
N PRO A 372 11.00 -0.80 -10.48
CA PRO A 372 9.98 0.23 -10.31
C PRO A 372 10.41 1.40 -9.41
N ARG A 373 11.40 1.20 -8.53
CA ARG A 373 11.97 2.26 -7.67
C ARG A 373 13.23 2.90 -8.24
N THR A 374 14.30 2.13 -8.40
CA THR A 374 15.60 2.64 -8.87
C THR A 374 15.61 3.08 -10.33
N GLY A 375 14.63 2.65 -11.13
CA GLY A 375 14.65 2.86 -12.58
C GLY A 375 15.74 2.06 -13.31
N GLU A 376 16.46 1.18 -12.60
CA GLU A 376 17.50 0.32 -13.20
C GLU A 376 16.88 -0.55 -14.30
N GLU A 377 17.45 -0.44 -15.51
CA GLU A 377 17.04 -1.24 -16.66
C GLU A 377 18.02 -2.38 -16.93
N ARG A 378 17.49 -3.54 -17.33
CA ARG A 378 18.25 -4.67 -17.87
C ARG A 378 17.56 -5.20 -19.11
N THR A 379 18.32 -5.56 -20.13
CA THR A 379 17.80 -6.06 -21.40
C THR A 379 18.25 -7.48 -21.66
N TYR A 380 17.31 -8.36 -22.01
CA TYR A 380 17.56 -9.77 -22.35
C TYR A 380 17.13 -10.02 -23.79
N ALA A 381 18.09 -10.18 -24.70
CA ALA A 381 17.86 -10.37 -26.13
C ALA A 381 18.09 -11.82 -26.56
N ARG A 382 17.39 -12.27 -27.59
CA ARG A 382 17.63 -13.58 -28.19
C ARG A 382 17.18 -13.64 -29.65
N VAL A 383 17.94 -14.40 -30.44
CA VAL A 383 17.60 -14.69 -31.83
C VAL A 383 16.64 -15.88 -31.89
N THR A 384 15.45 -15.65 -32.43
CA THR A 384 14.36 -16.63 -32.50
C THR A 384 13.80 -16.77 -33.92
N THR A 385 13.02 -17.81 -34.16
CA THR A 385 12.11 -17.84 -35.32
C THR A 385 10.84 -17.06 -35.00
N PRO A 386 10.00 -16.71 -36.00
CA PRO A 386 8.71 -16.09 -35.76
C PRO A 386 7.84 -16.84 -34.74
N GLU A 387 7.95 -18.16 -34.66
CA GLU A 387 7.28 -19.04 -33.69
C GLU A 387 7.97 -19.11 -32.31
N ASN A 388 8.92 -18.22 -32.00
CA ASN A 388 9.70 -18.18 -30.77
C ASN A 388 10.56 -19.43 -30.51
N THR A 389 11.05 -20.07 -31.57
CA THR A 389 11.95 -21.23 -31.46
C THR A 389 13.39 -20.85 -31.79
N GLN A 390 14.34 -21.77 -31.61
CA GLN A 390 15.75 -21.52 -31.95
C GLN A 390 15.90 -21.25 -33.45
N CYS A 391 16.36 -20.05 -33.82
CA CYS A 391 16.77 -19.78 -35.20
C CYS A 391 18.16 -20.33 -35.49
N SER A 392 18.47 -20.70 -36.73
CA SER A 392 19.79 -21.22 -37.12
C SER A 392 20.08 -20.85 -38.56
N GLY A 393 21.35 -20.65 -38.92
CA GLY A 393 21.73 -20.22 -40.26
C GLY A 393 22.72 -19.06 -40.19
N GLU A 394 23.14 -18.57 -41.35
CA GLU A 394 24.10 -17.47 -41.46
C GLU A 394 23.54 -16.17 -40.84
N GLU A 395 22.28 -15.81 -41.14
CA GLU A 395 21.61 -14.65 -40.53
C GLU A 395 21.50 -14.79 -39.00
N ALA A 396 21.21 -16.00 -38.50
CA ALA A 396 21.13 -16.24 -37.06
C ALA A 396 22.49 -16.10 -36.36
N ASP A 397 23.58 -16.46 -37.03
CA ASP A 397 24.94 -16.37 -36.49
C ASP A 397 25.41 -14.90 -36.51
N GLU A 398 25.10 -14.15 -37.57
CA GLU A 398 25.36 -12.70 -37.68
C GLU A 398 24.62 -11.93 -36.58
N LEU A 399 23.31 -12.16 -36.40
CA LEU A 399 22.54 -11.49 -35.35
C LEU A 399 23.05 -11.83 -33.95
N ARG A 400 23.54 -13.06 -33.70
CA ARG A 400 24.15 -13.38 -32.40
C ARG A 400 25.45 -12.64 -32.19
N GLU A 401 26.30 -12.52 -33.21
CA GLU A 401 27.54 -11.75 -33.12
C GLU A 401 27.24 -10.27 -32.78
N GLU A 402 26.18 -9.68 -33.35
CA GLU A 402 25.74 -8.32 -33.00
C GLU A 402 25.25 -8.20 -31.55
N LEU A 403 24.56 -9.22 -31.03
CA LEU A 403 24.12 -9.24 -29.63
C LEU A 403 25.30 -9.46 -28.67
N ASP A 404 26.29 -10.27 -29.05
CA ASP A 404 27.54 -10.47 -28.30
C ASP A 404 28.29 -9.13 -28.16
N GLU A 405 28.42 -8.37 -29.26
CA GLU A 405 29.05 -7.03 -29.25
C GLU A 405 28.33 -6.06 -28.30
N GLN A 406 26.99 -6.04 -28.30
CA GLN A 406 26.22 -5.20 -27.39
C GLN A 406 26.43 -5.58 -25.91
N ALA A 407 26.48 -6.87 -25.61
CA ALA A 407 26.73 -7.36 -24.25
C ALA A 407 28.16 -7.08 -23.76
N GLU A 408 29.13 -6.88 -24.67
CA GLU A 408 30.48 -6.42 -24.31
C GLU A 408 30.52 -4.92 -23.99
N GLU A 409 29.60 -4.13 -24.54
CA GLU A 409 29.52 -2.66 -24.35
C GLU A 409 28.66 -2.23 -23.16
N ASP A 410 27.59 -2.97 -22.85
CA ASP A 410 26.64 -2.67 -21.78
C ASP A 410 26.51 -3.86 -20.79
N GLU A 411 26.90 -3.65 -19.53
CA GLU A 411 26.84 -4.67 -18.48
C GLU A 411 25.41 -5.07 -18.08
N ASN A 412 24.40 -4.28 -18.47
CA ASN A 412 22.98 -4.57 -18.26
C ASN A 412 22.32 -5.21 -19.48
N PHE A 413 23.08 -5.44 -20.56
CA PHE A 413 22.61 -6.14 -21.74
C PHE A 413 23.06 -7.60 -21.72
N PHE A 414 22.09 -8.50 -21.86
CA PHE A 414 22.28 -9.93 -21.81
C PHE A 414 21.71 -10.54 -23.10
N HIS A 415 22.38 -11.55 -23.65
CA HIS A 415 21.87 -12.29 -24.80
C HIS A 415 21.88 -13.79 -24.54
N GLY A 416 20.84 -14.48 -25.02
CA GLY A 416 20.61 -15.88 -24.72
C GLY A 416 19.94 -16.65 -25.85
N SER A 417 19.44 -17.84 -25.52
CA SER A 417 18.75 -18.74 -26.45
C SER A 417 17.31 -18.99 -25.99
N PRO A 418 16.34 -19.20 -26.88
CA PRO A 418 15.01 -19.63 -26.47
C PRO A 418 15.05 -21.00 -25.77
N LEU A 419 14.26 -21.16 -24.71
CA LEU A 419 14.16 -22.42 -23.95
C LEU A 419 13.82 -23.62 -24.86
N ALA A 420 13.01 -23.42 -25.90
CA ALA A 420 12.73 -24.37 -26.99
C ALA A 420 12.44 -25.83 -26.55
N GLY A 421 11.80 -26.01 -25.39
CA GLY A 421 11.47 -27.33 -24.82
C GLY A 421 12.62 -28.03 -24.06
N GLN A 422 13.80 -27.42 -23.97
CA GLN A 422 14.99 -27.93 -23.27
C GLN A 422 14.94 -27.71 -21.75
N ARG A 423 13.76 -27.94 -21.16
CA ARG A 423 13.50 -27.69 -19.73
C ARG A 423 14.43 -28.52 -18.83
N GLN A 424 14.70 -29.77 -19.22
CA GLN A 424 15.50 -30.68 -18.42
C GLN A 424 16.99 -30.31 -18.44
N GLU A 425 17.49 -29.83 -19.58
CA GLU A 425 18.87 -29.33 -19.70
C GLU A 425 19.05 -28.01 -18.94
N ALA A 426 18.07 -27.12 -19.04
CA ALA A 426 18.08 -25.80 -18.40
C ALA A 426 18.02 -25.86 -16.87
N PHE A 427 17.05 -26.60 -16.33
CA PHE A 427 16.72 -26.59 -14.89
C PHE A 427 17.10 -27.87 -14.15
N GLY A 428 17.54 -28.91 -14.88
CA GLY A 428 17.76 -30.23 -14.32
C GLY A 428 16.45 -31.00 -14.10
N GLY A 429 16.41 -31.77 -13.01
CA GLY A 429 15.25 -32.60 -12.66
C GLY A 429 14.77 -32.33 -11.24
N TRP A 430 13.86 -33.20 -10.77
CA TRP A 430 13.41 -33.16 -9.38
C TRP A 430 14.57 -33.48 -8.44
N SER A 431 14.92 -32.51 -7.60
CA SER A 431 15.95 -32.66 -6.58
C SER A 431 15.55 -33.73 -5.57
N VAL A 432 16.54 -34.45 -5.02
CA VAL A 432 16.33 -35.51 -4.04
C VAL A 432 17.00 -35.11 -2.74
N ASP A 433 16.24 -35.10 -1.65
CA ASP A 433 16.74 -34.71 -0.34
C ASP A 433 17.56 -35.83 0.35
N GLY A 434 18.08 -35.52 1.54
CA GLY A 434 18.86 -36.48 2.34
C GLY A 434 18.09 -37.72 2.82
N ALA A 435 16.75 -37.69 2.77
CA ALA A 435 15.89 -38.85 3.07
C ALA A 435 15.58 -39.69 1.81
N GLY A 436 16.04 -39.26 0.63
CA GLY A 436 15.79 -39.94 -0.64
C GLY A 436 14.41 -39.65 -1.24
N VAL A 437 13.73 -38.60 -0.78
CA VAL A 437 12.45 -38.15 -1.33
C VAL A 437 12.71 -37.07 -2.36
N SER A 438 12.15 -37.21 -3.56
CA SER A 438 12.26 -36.14 -4.56
C SER A 438 11.30 -34.99 -4.26
N THR A 439 11.62 -33.77 -4.70
CA THR A 439 10.72 -32.60 -4.64
C THR A 439 9.33 -32.96 -5.17
N ARG A 440 9.27 -33.76 -6.24
CA ARG A 440 7.99 -34.24 -6.76
C ARG A 440 7.16 -34.96 -5.71
N HIS A 441 7.77 -35.91 -5.01
CA HIS A 441 7.06 -36.69 -4.00
C HIS A 441 6.81 -35.90 -2.72
N ARG A 442 7.64 -34.90 -2.40
CA ARG A 442 7.35 -33.92 -1.33
C ARG A 442 6.07 -33.14 -1.64
N VAL A 443 5.96 -32.56 -2.84
CA VAL A 443 4.77 -31.80 -3.24
C VAL A 443 3.53 -32.69 -3.33
N LEU A 444 3.65 -33.90 -3.90
CA LEU A 444 2.54 -34.86 -3.88
C LEU A 444 2.13 -35.26 -2.45
N GLY A 445 3.09 -35.43 -1.55
CA GLY A 445 2.82 -35.71 -0.14
C GLY A 445 2.06 -34.59 0.55
N ARG A 446 2.39 -33.34 0.21
CA ARG A 446 1.73 -32.13 0.70
C ARG A 446 0.33 -31.94 0.12
N ASP A 447 0.17 -32.15 -1.18
CA ASP A 447 -1.05 -31.80 -1.91
C ASP A 447 -2.12 -32.90 -1.94
N LEU A 448 -1.73 -34.16 -1.76
CA LEU A 448 -2.68 -35.27 -1.71
C LEU A 448 -3.20 -35.48 -0.29
N GLU A 449 -4.53 -35.55 -0.17
CA GLU A 449 -5.22 -36.12 0.98
C GLU A 449 -5.02 -37.64 1.03
N ALA A 450 -4.76 -38.14 2.25
CA ALA A 450 -4.52 -39.56 2.52
C ALA A 450 -3.46 -40.17 1.57
N ALA A 451 -2.36 -39.45 1.35
CA ALA A 451 -1.25 -39.89 0.50
C ALA A 451 -0.74 -41.29 0.92
N GLU A 452 -0.79 -42.23 -0.01
CA GLU A 452 -0.31 -43.59 0.19
C GLU A 452 1.16 -43.65 -0.23
N TRP A 453 2.05 -43.80 0.74
CA TRP A 453 3.49 -43.91 0.50
C TRP A 453 3.92 -45.37 0.28
N ASN A 454 5.02 -45.56 -0.47
CA ASN A 454 5.70 -46.85 -0.50
C ASN A 454 6.30 -47.18 0.88
N ASN A 455 6.67 -48.44 1.10
CA ASN A 455 7.24 -48.89 2.38
C ASN A 455 8.53 -48.16 2.81
N ALA A 456 9.21 -47.50 1.87
CA ALA A 456 10.45 -46.76 2.14
C ALA A 456 10.20 -45.27 2.40
N GLU A 457 8.95 -44.80 2.31
CA GLU A 457 8.53 -43.38 2.43
C GLU A 457 9.26 -42.45 1.44
N THR A 458 9.67 -42.98 0.28
CA THR A 458 10.38 -42.24 -0.77
C THR A 458 9.52 -41.90 -1.98
N ALA A 459 8.35 -42.53 -2.11
CA ALA A 459 7.45 -42.30 -3.23
C ALA A 459 5.98 -42.43 -2.84
N VAL A 460 5.20 -41.44 -3.24
CA VAL A 460 3.73 -41.45 -3.22
C VAL A 460 3.19 -42.33 -4.35
N LEU A 461 2.36 -43.30 -3.99
CA LEU A 461 1.75 -44.30 -4.86
C LEU A 461 0.27 -44.03 -5.15
N GLY A 462 -0.43 -43.37 -4.23
CA GLY A 462 -1.88 -43.18 -4.25
C GLY A 462 -2.32 -42.02 -3.35
N GLY A 463 -3.60 -41.68 -3.40
CA GLY A 463 -4.21 -40.59 -2.64
C GLY A 463 -5.33 -39.92 -3.43
N THR A 464 -6.00 -38.96 -2.81
CA THR A 464 -6.95 -38.06 -3.46
C THR A 464 -6.47 -36.63 -3.34
N PHE A 465 -6.92 -35.72 -4.19
CA PHE A 465 -6.67 -34.28 -4.02
C PHE A 465 -7.84 -33.49 -4.53
N TYR A 466 -7.96 -32.27 -4.00
CA TYR A 466 -8.82 -31.25 -4.55
C TYR A 466 -7.99 -30.48 -5.57
N ASP A 467 -8.38 -30.50 -6.84
CA ASP A 467 -7.66 -29.80 -7.90
C ASP A 467 -7.80 -28.28 -7.70
N PRO A 468 -6.69 -27.54 -7.49
CA PRO A 468 -6.77 -26.09 -7.31
C PRO A 468 -7.31 -25.36 -8.56
N TYR A 469 -7.19 -25.94 -9.76
CA TYR A 469 -7.60 -25.26 -11.00
C TYR A 469 -9.09 -25.39 -11.31
N THR A 470 -9.67 -26.59 -11.14
CA THR A 470 -11.10 -26.84 -11.43
C THR A 470 -11.99 -26.86 -10.19
N GLY A 471 -11.41 -27.03 -8.99
CA GLY A 471 -12.18 -27.23 -7.76
C GLY A 471 -12.83 -28.62 -7.67
N GLU A 472 -12.40 -29.58 -8.49
CA GLU A 472 -12.91 -30.95 -8.45
C GLU A 472 -12.07 -31.86 -7.55
N GLN A 473 -12.71 -32.81 -6.86
CA GLN A 473 -12.00 -33.87 -6.14
C GLN A 473 -11.62 -35.01 -7.08
N MET A 474 -10.34 -35.39 -7.08
CA MET A 474 -9.79 -36.38 -7.99
C MET A 474 -8.90 -37.40 -7.26
N SER A 475 -8.76 -38.60 -7.84
CA SER A 475 -7.77 -39.59 -7.36
C SER A 475 -6.45 -39.43 -8.08
N TYR A 476 -5.34 -39.49 -7.34
CA TYR A 476 -4.00 -39.45 -7.92
C TYR A 476 -3.75 -40.66 -8.83
N ARG A 477 -3.30 -40.39 -10.05
CA ARG A 477 -2.78 -41.39 -10.99
C ARG A 477 -1.53 -40.82 -11.64
N ARG A 478 -0.44 -41.59 -11.63
CA ARG A 478 0.94 -41.18 -12.01
C ARG A 478 1.08 -40.40 -13.34
N PHE A 479 0.14 -40.55 -14.28
CA PHE A 479 0.16 -39.87 -15.58
C PHE A 479 -1.01 -38.91 -15.81
N ALA A 480 -2.05 -38.96 -14.97
CA ALA A 480 -3.16 -38.02 -15.04
C ALA A 480 -2.93 -36.78 -14.16
N VAL A 481 -1.93 -36.82 -13.27
CA VAL A 481 -1.55 -35.73 -12.39
C VAL A 481 -0.08 -35.37 -12.62
N THR A 482 0.16 -34.10 -12.92
CA THR A 482 1.50 -33.53 -13.04
C THR A 482 1.79 -32.58 -11.86
N LEU A 483 3.04 -32.13 -11.78
CA LEU A 483 3.34 -30.90 -11.03
C LEU A 483 3.41 -29.76 -12.03
N ASP A 484 2.76 -28.67 -11.70
CA ASP A 484 2.78 -27.43 -12.47
C ASP A 484 3.50 -26.34 -11.68
N HIS A 485 4.12 -25.43 -12.40
CA HIS A 485 4.80 -24.25 -11.83
C HIS A 485 3.83 -23.07 -11.85
N ILE A 486 3.54 -22.45 -10.70
CA ILE A 486 2.63 -21.29 -10.62
C ILE A 486 3.17 -20.15 -11.46
N LEU A 487 4.43 -19.73 -11.25
CA LEU A 487 5.19 -18.92 -12.18
C LEU A 487 5.92 -19.86 -13.15
N PRO A 488 5.50 -19.94 -14.43
CA PRO A 488 6.03 -20.91 -15.38
C PRO A 488 7.52 -20.71 -15.68
N VAL A 489 8.26 -21.81 -15.78
CA VAL A 489 9.70 -21.80 -16.14
C VAL A 489 9.99 -21.10 -17.48
N GLY A 490 9.03 -21.09 -18.41
CA GLY A 490 9.17 -20.40 -19.69
C GLY A 490 9.06 -18.87 -19.56
N HIS A 491 8.29 -18.38 -18.60
CA HIS A 491 8.18 -16.96 -18.28
C HIS A 491 9.46 -16.44 -17.65
N ALA A 492 10.01 -17.20 -16.69
CA ALA A 492 11.24 -16.86 -15.99
C ALA A 492 12.53 -17.06 -16.82
N TRP A 493 12.44 -17.71 -17.98
CA TRP A 493 13.63 -18.12 -18.74
C TRP A 493 14.57 -16.98 -19.15
N PRO A 494 14.11 -15.82 -19.67
CA PRO A 494 15.00 -14.73 -20.07
C PRO A 494 15.96 -14.33 -18.96
N GLU A 495 15.51 -14.28 -17.71
CA GLU A 495 16.37 -13.98 -16.57
C GLU A 495 17.11 -15.22 -16.03
N MET A 496 16.45 -16.39 -16.01
CA MET A 496 17.03 -17.63 -15.45
C MET A 496 18.18 -18.21 -16.27
N GLU A 497 18.24 -17.96 -17.58
CA GLU A 497 19.35 -18.44 -18.42
C GLU A 497 20.72 -17.89 -17.96
N HIS A 498 20.72 -16.68 -17.39
CA HIS A 498 21.91 -15.99 -16.89
C HIS A 498 22.25 -16.30 -15.42
N ARG A 499 21.40 -17.06 -14.74
CA ARG A 499 21.63 -17.58 -13.40
C ARG A 499 22.52 -18.83 -13.43
N ASP A 500 23.15 -19.15 -12.31
CA ASP A 500 23.89 -20.42 -12.24
C ASP A 500 22.94 -21.63 -12.17
N ALA A 501 23.51 -22.84 -12.32
CA ALA A 501 22.72 -24.07 -12.33
C ALA A 501 22.06 -24.38 -10.98
N GLU A 502 22.63 -23.90 -9.87
CA GLU A 502 22.08 -24.09 -8.53
C GLU A 502 20.86 -23.19 -8.32
N GLU A 503 20.93 -21.91 -8.71
CA GLU A 503 19.82 -20.97 -8.70
C GLU A 503 18.66 -21.45 -9.59
N ARG A 504 18.95 -21.90 -10.82
CA ARG A 504 17.93 -22.49 -11.70
C ARG A 504 17.28 -23.72 -11.06
N ALA A 505 18.07 -24.62 -10.49
CA ALA A 505 17.56 -25.80 -9.83
C ALA A 505 16.71 -25.45 -8.60
N ALA A 506 17.05 -24.39 -7.86
CA ALA A 506 16.29 -23.88 -6.73
C ALA A 506 14.92 -23.38 -7.19
N PHE A 507 14.85 -22.51 -8.20
CA PHE A 507 13.58 -22.03 -8.78
C PHE A 507 12.68 -23.19 -9.25
N TYR A 508 13.27 -24.16 -9.96
CA TYR A 508 12.53 -25.29 -10.51
C TYR A 508 11.97 -26.23 -9.43
N ASN A 509 12.68 -26.35 -8.31
CA ASN A 509 12.33 -27.23 -7.21
C ASN A 509 11.67 -26.52 -6.03
N ASP A 510 11.30 -25.24 -6.17
CA ASP A 510 10.66 -24.48 -5.11
C ASP A 510 9.26 -25.02 -4.81
N PRO A 511 9.00 -25.57 -3.61
CA PRO A 511 7.68 -26.05 -3.24
C PRO A 511 6.60 -24.94 -3.28
N ALA A 512 6.94 -23.69 -3.00
CA ALA A 512 6.01 -22.56 -3.04
C ALA A 512 5.57 -22.22 -4.48
N ASN A 513 6.38 -22.58 -5.48
CA ASN A 513 6.05 -22.42 -6.89
C ASN A 513 5.41 -23.68 -7.51
N LEU A 514 5.18 -24.76 -6.74
CA LEU A 514 4.76 -26.06 -7.29
C LEU A 514 3.38 -26.49 -6.78
N LEU A 515 2.56 -27.07 -7.65
CA LEU A 515 1.25 -27.64 -7.33
C LEU A 515 0.97 -28.95 -8.07
N ALA A 516 0.30 -29.90 -7.40
CA ALA A 516 -0.29 -31.07 -8.04
C ALA A 516 -1.61 -30.71 -8.74
N VAL A 517 -1.66 -30.91 -10.05
CA VAL A 517 -2.81 -30.57 -10.90
C VAL A 517 -3.06 -31.65 -11.98
N PRO A 518 -4.26 -31.72 -12.57
CA PRO A 518 -4.53 -32.57 -13.72
C PRO A 518 -3.58 -32.24 -14.88
N THR A 519 -3.06 -33.28 -15.54
CA THR A 519 -2.15 -33.11 -16.67
C THR A 519 -2.81 -32.36 -17.84
N LEU A 520 -4.12 -32.53 -18.04
CA LEU A 520 -4.86 -31.83 -19.10
C LEU A 520 -4.93 -30.33 -18.81
N GLU A 521 -5.20 -29.95 -17.56
CA GLU A 521 -5.42 -28.55 -17.20
C GLU A 521 -4.09 -27.78 -17.21
N ALA A 522 -2.99 -28.43 -16.80
CA ALA A 522 -1.65 -27.88 -16.99
C ALA A 522 -1.26 -27.72 -18.48
N GLN A 523 -1.77 -28.59 -19.36
CA GLN A 523 -1.53 -28.48 -20.80
C GLN A 523 -2.37 -27.38 -21.44
N GLU A 524 -3.64 -27.24 -21.03
CA GLU A 524 -4.53 -26.18 -21.49
C GLU A 524 -4.02 -24.81 -21.07
N ARG A 525 -3.59 -24.67 -19.81
CA ARG A 525 -2.92 -23.47 -19.32
C ARG A 525 -1.71 -23.08 -20.17
N SER A 526 -0.98 -24.06 -20.73
CA SER A 526 0.14 -23.85 -21.65
C SER A 526 1.24 -22.88 -21.16
N GLY A 527 1.37 -22.72 -19.84
CA GLY A 527 2.29 -21.75 -19.22
C GLY A 527 1.88 -20.29 -19.41
N GLU A 528 0.61 -20.01 -19.66
CA GLU A 528 0.08 -18.64 -19.74
C GLU A 528 0.15 -17.92 -18.39
N ALA A 529 0.40 -16.62 -18.47
CA ALA A 529 0.47 -15.69 -17.35
C ALA A 529 -0.94 -15.17 -16.99
N PRO A 530 -1.11 -14.54 -15.80
CA PRO A 530 -2.43 -14.17 -15.26
C PRO A 530 -3.29 -13.33 -16.21
N ARG A 531 -2.68 -12.47 -17.04
CA ARG A 531 -3.41 -11.65 -18.03
C ARG A 531 -4.22 -12.44 -19.05
N ASN A 532 -3.79 -13.67 -19.35
CA ASN A 532 -4.39 -14.51 -20.40
C ASN A 532 -5.13 -15.71 -19.81
N TRP A 533 -4.73 -16.17 -18.63
CA TRP A 533 -5.30 -17.35 -17.99
C TRP A 533 -5.31 -17.21 -16.46
N MET A 534 -6.48 -17.49 -15.88
CA MET A 534 -6.69 -17.66 -14.44
C MET A 534 -7.40 -19.01 -14.21
N PRO A 535 -7.20 -19.66 -13.05
CA PRO A 535 -7.91 -20.88 -12.68
C PRO A 535 -9.44 -20.74 -12.79
N GLU A 536 -10.16 -21.77 -13.24
CA GLU A 536 -11.64 -21.75 -13.26
C GLU A 536 -12.23 -21.69 -11.86
N HIS A 537 -11.54 -22.30 -10.89
CA HIS A 537 -11.91 -22.27 -9.49
C HIS A 537 -11.51 -20.94 -8.84
N GLU A 538 -12.48 -20.01 -8.76
CA GLU A 538 -12.34 -18.68 -8.17
C GLU A 538 -11.77 -18.72 -6.74
N GLY A 539 -12.16 -19.70 -5.92
CA GLY A 539 -11.64 -19.87 -4.56
C GLY A 539 -10.13 -20.19 -4.46
N PHE A 540 -9.45 -20.35 -5.60
CA PHE A 540 -8.00 -20.49 -5.69
C PHE A 540 -7.28 -19.23 -6.20
N HIS A 541 -8.00 -18.20 -6.65
CA HIS A 541 -7.40 -16.99 -7.24
C HIS A 541 -6.44 -16.28 -6.29
N CYS A 542 -6.80 -16.12 -5.02
CA CYS A 542 -5.94 -15.49 -4.02
C CYS A 542 -4.61 -16.21 -3.84
N ARG A 543 -4.68 -17.54 -3.73
CA ARG A 543 -3.50 -18.39 -3.58
C ARG A 543 -2.63 -18.40 -4.83
N TYR A 544 -3.26 -18.38 -6.00
CA TYR A 544 -2.58 -18.29 -7.28
C TYR A 544 -1.82 -16.96 -7.42
N ALA A 545 -2.49 -15.83 -7.12
CA ALA A 545 -1.87 -14.51 -7.17
C ALA A 545 -0.71 -14.37 -6.17
N MET A 546 -0.89 -14.83 -4.93
CA MET A 546 0.17 -14.88 -3.92
C MET A 546 1.38 -15.70 -4.38
N GLY A 547 1.15 -16.87 -4.98
CA GLY A 547 2.23 -17.72 -5.50
C GLY A 547 3.02 -17.06 -6.63
N TRP A 548 2.35 -16.31 -7.52
CA TRP A 548 2.99 -15.52 -8.56
C TRP A 548 3.89 -14.42 -7.98
N VAL A 549 3.35 -13.58 -7.10
CA VAL A 549 4.11 -12.46 -6.52
C VAL A 549 5.27 -12.98 -5.68
N HIS A 550 5.03 -13.97 -4.82
CA HIS A 550 6.09 -14.56 -3.98
C HIS A 550 7.22 -15.13 -4.82
N THR A 551 6.91 -15.88 -5.87
CA THR A 551 7.93 -16.45 -6.74
C THR A 551 8.65 -15.36 -7.54
N ALA A 552 7.94 -14.34 -8.02
CA ALA A 552 8.54 -13.23 -8.75
C ALA A 552 9.54 -12.46 -7.90
N VAL A 553 9.20 -12.15 -6.65
CA VAL A 553 10.08 -11.46 -5.70
C VAL A 553 11.27 -12.33 -5.31
N ARG A 554 11.01 -13.55 -4.84
CA ARG A 554 12.04 -14.47 -4.33
C ARG A 554 13.16 -14.72 -5.33
N TYR A 555 12.83 -14.78 -6.62
CA TYR A 555 13.78 -15.09 -7.68
C TYR A 555 14.08 -13.90 -8.61
N ASP A 556 13.63 -12.70 -8.26
CA ASP A 556 13.79 -11.47 -9.06
C ASP A 556 13.44 -11.71 -10.55
N ILE A 557 12.21 -12.19 -10.76
CA ILE A 557 11.63 -12.43 -12.08
C ILE A 557 10.66 -11.30 -12.42
N SER A 558 10.93 -10.62 -13.53
CA SER A 558 10.10 -9.50 -13.98
C SER A 558 8.75 -9.98 -14.54
N LEU A 559 7.72 -9.14 -14.44
CA LEU A 559 6.38 -9.42 -14.94
C LEU A 559 5.96 -8.38 -15.98
N PHE A 560 5.08 -8.75 -16.92
CA PHE A 560 4.52 -7.74 -17.83
C PHE A 560 3.56 -6.84 -17.06
N GLY A 561 3.47 -5.57 -17.45
CA GLY A 561 2.55 -4.61 -16.80
C GLY A 561 1.10 -5.10 -16.72
N SER A 562 0.62 -5.80 -17.75
CA SER A 562 -0.71 -6.42 -17.75
C SER A 562 -0.85 -7.61 -16.78
N ASP A 563 0.23 -8.37 -16.53
CA ASP A 563 0.20 -9.42 -15.50
C ASP A 563 0.14 -8.78 -14.11
N ILE A 564 0.94 -7.73 -13.90
CA ILE A 564 0.93 -6.93 -12.67
C ILE A 564 -0.46 -6.39 -12.41
N SER A 565 -1.13 -5.80 -13.42
CA SER A 565 -2.49 -5.30 -13.27
C SER A 565 -3.49 -6.38 -12.85
N GLN A 566 -3.45 -7.57 -13.50
CA GLN A 566 -4.36 -8.66 -13.15
C GLN A 566 -4.09 -9.23 -11.75
N LEU A 567 -2.81 -9.39 -11.38
CA LEU A 567 -2.41 -9.86 -10.05
C LEU A 567 -2.83 -8.86 -8.98
N ARG A 568 -2.60 -7.57 -9.23
CA ARG A 568 -3.01 -6.47 -8.37
C ARG A 568 -4.52 -6.50 -8.14
N GLU A 569 -5.32 -6.52 -9.20
CA GLU A 569 -6.79 -6.61 -9.10
C GLU A 569 -7.25 -7.83 -8.30
N THR A 570 -6.62 -8.99 -8.54
CA THR A 570 -6.93 -10.22 -7.80
C THR A 570 -6.60 -10.10 -6.32
N LEU A 571 -5.39 -9.63 -5.98
CA LEU A 571 -4.95 -9.46 -4.60
C LEU A 571 -5.79 -8.43 -3.86
N TYR A 572 -6.21 -7.36 -4.53
CA TYR A 572 -7.18 -6.41 -3.99
C TYR A 572 -8.49 -7.08 -3.63
N ALA A 573 -9.09 -7.84 -4.54
CA ALA A 573 -10.33 -8.56 -4.27
C ALA A 573 -10.21 -9.50 -3.06
N CYS A 574 -9.07 -10.20 -2.95
CA CYS A 574 -8.78 -11.09 -1.82
C CYS A 574 -8.62 -10.33 -0.50
N LEU A 575 -7.94 -9.18 -0.53
CA LEU A 575 -7.81 -8.31 0.63
C LEU A 575 -9.18 -7.79 1.08
N VAL A 576 -10.04 -7.37 0.15
CA VAL A 576 -11.42 -6.93 0.46
C VAL A 576 -12.21 -8.06 1.12
N GLU A 577 -12.20 -9.25 0.53
CA GLU A 577 -12.96 -10.41 1.03
C GLU A 577 -12.52 -10.79 2.45
N GLU A 578 -11.22 -10.75 2.75
CA GLU A 578 -10.69 -11.05 4.09
C GLU A 578 -10.99 -9.92 5.09
N THR A 579 -10.97 -8.65 4.64
CA THR A 579 -11.16 -7.46 5.48
C THR A 579 -12.63 -7.05 5.68
N ASP A 580 -13.59 -7.78 5.11
CA ASP A 580 -15.04 -7.56 5.29
C ASP A 580 -15.48 -7.68 6.80
N GLY A 581 -14.57 -8.10 7.68
CA GLY A 581 -14.67 -8.03 9.15
C GLY A 581 -14.20 -6.72 9.82
N GLY A 582 -13.68 -5.75 9.06
CA GLY A 582 -13.37 -4.38 9.49
C GLY A 582 -12.00 -4.13 10.11
N SER A 583 -11.00 -4.99 9.88
CA SER A 583 -9.61 -4.74 10.31
C SER A 583 -8.61 -5.38 9.35
N LEU A 584 -7.45 -4.73 9.17
CA LEU A 584 -6.23 -5.27 8.55
C LEU A 584 -5.37 -6.06 9.58
N ASP A 585 -6.03 -6.74 10.53
CA ASP A 585 -5.41 -7.47 11.65
C ASP A 585 -5.18 -8.94 11.29
N GLY A 586 -3.95 -9.26 10.88
CA GLY A 586 -3.56 -10.64 10.66
C GLY A 586 -2.08 -10.92 10.87
N PRO A 587 -1.72 -12.06 11.49
CA PRO A 587 -0.32 -12.47 11.54
C PRO A 587 0.20 -12.72 10.12
N ARG A 588 1.42 -12.28 9.85
CA ARG A 588 2.16 -12.65 8.64
C ARG A 588 2.52 -14.12 8.69
N ARG A 589 2.54 -14.79 7.54
CA ARG A 589 3.13 -16.12 7.44
C ARG A 589 4.66 -16.04 7.48
N GLU A 590 5.26 -16.60 8.53
CA GLU A 590 6.72 -16.67 8.71
C GLU A 590 7.46 -17.33 7.53
N ALA A 591 6.79 -18.18 6.75
CA ALA A 591 7.38 -18.90 5.63
C ALA A 591 7.46 -18.08 4.33
N LEU A 592 6.81 -16.92 4.26
CA LEU A 592 6.96 -16.01 3.13
C LEU A 592 8.27 -15.26 3.30
N ASP A 593 9.29 -15.72 2.56
CA ASP A 593 10.60 -15.07 2.44
C ASP A 593 10.49 -13.90 1.46
N TRP A 594 9.58 -12.97 1.77
CA TRP A 594 9.51 -11.70 1.07
C TRP A 594 10.85 -11.00 1.20
N ALA A 595 11.24 -10.21 0.18
CA ALA A 595 12.29 -9.23 0.39
C ALA A 595 11.95 -8.53 1.71
N SER A 596 12.85 -8.63 2.69
CA SER A 596 12.65 -7.94 3.94
C SER A 596 12.37 -6.50 3.55
N LEU A 597 11.24 -5.96 4.01
CA LEU A 597 11.15 -4.52 4.26
C LEU A 597 12.50 -4.14 4.82
N PRO A 598 13.17 -3.13 4.25
CA PRO A 598 14.56 -2.89 4.58
C PRO A 598 14.78 -2.96 6.09
N PRO A 599 15.87 -3.62 6.46
CA PRO A 599 15.79 -4.74 7.35
C PRO A 599 15.77 -4.23 8.78
N TYR A 600 14.69 -4.58 9.47
CA TYR A 600 14.65 -4.59 10.93
C TYR A 600 15.16 -3.22 11.50
#